data_AF-A0A849ZIV4-F1
#
_entry.id   AF-A0A849ZIV4-F1
#
_cell.length_a   1.000
_cell.length_b   1.000
_cell.length_c   1.000
_cell.angle_alpha   90.00
_cell.angle_beta   90.00
_cell.angle_gamma   90.00
#
_symmetry.space_group_name_H-M   'P 1'
#
loop_
_entity.id
_entity.type
_entity.pdbx_description
1 polymer ?
#
loop_
_entity_poly.entity_id
_entity_poly.type
_entity_poly.pdbx_seq_one_letter_code
_entity_poly.pdbx_strand_id
1 'polypeptide(L)'
;MRRAAALALGSALIHAAPTFPVFPFRIPNGTLARCANCHTNPAGGGPRNSFGQDFAASGFTWTLDLAQIDSDGDGFSNGLELQDVSAEWTSGSTPPGDERMVSVPGRASSTPGERGIVLSEVLLWGASSEQRIELHNRLDVAVDAAGLYLFTGDSGWVIPSGQPANTTIPPRGELVVTVNGTAPNAPGRLSESPSGGIASLGTADYILLAWTQDQGGTFNLPQILTDFVQWGQPAQEREAIAVNAGQWSGGGAVAVPAVGTTIEFDGVGESAPDWTADAPATLGSANVNHIVLGLLGLHPLDLAEVRDPDANGDGIISAADVVVRFNQVLP
;
A
#
# COMPACT_ATOMS: atom_id res chain seq x y z
N MET A 1 -79.45 -10.16 27.14
CA MET A 1 -78.24 -9.31 27.08
C MET A 1 -77.00 -10.16 26.87
N ARG A 2 -76.41 -10.17 25.67
CA ARG A 2 -74.97 -10.45 25.45
C ARG A 2 -74.54 -9.65 24.22
N ARG A 3 -73.62 -8.71 24.41
CA ARG A 3 -73.09 -7.80 23.38
C ARG A 3 -72.00 -8.53 22.60
N ALA A 4 -72.06 -8.50 21.28
CA ALA A 4 -70.95 -8.91 20.40
C ALA A 4 -70.03 -7.70 20.17
N ALA A 5 -68.74 -7.85 20.47
CA ALA A 5 -67.72 -6.85 20.17
C ALA A 5 -67.12 -7.15 18.79
N ALA A 6 -67.18 -6.18 17.88
CA ALA A 6 -66.52 -6.25 16.58
C ALA A 6 -65.07 -5.78 16.73
N LEU A 7 -64.11 -6.64 16.37
CA LEU A 7 -62.68 -6.34 16.36
C LEU A 7 -62.32 -5.76 14.98
N ALA A 8 -61.98 -4.48 14.92
CA ALA A 8 -61.50 -3.83 13.69
C ALA A 8 -60.00 -4.12 13.52
N LEU A 9 -59.63 -4.90 12.51
CA LEU A 9 -58.25 -5.07 12.06
C LEU A 9 -57.86 -3.88 11.18
N GLY A 10 -57.07 -2.95 11.74
CA GLY A 10 -56.42 -1.90 10.98
C GLY A 10 -55.29 -2.48 10.13
N SER A 11 -55.35 -2.31 8.80
CA SER A 11 -54.23 -2.62 7.91
C SER A 11 -53.12 -1.59 8.13
N ALA A 12 -51.99 -2.04 8.67
CA ALA A 12 -50.76 -1.27 8.64
C ALA A 12 -50.16 -1.34 7.23
N LEU A 13 -50.17 -0.20 6.52
CA LEU A 13 -49.40 -0.01 5.30
C LEU A 13 -47.92 0.05 5.69
N ILE A 14 -47.21 -1.07 5.51
CA ILE A 14 -45.75 -1.11 5.54
C ILE A 14 -45.26 -0.30 4.34
N HIS A 15 -44.89 0.96 4.58
CA HIS A 15 -44.15 1.74 3.60
C HIS A 15 -42.73 1.17 3.57
N ALA A 16 -42.39 0.46 2.50
CA ALA A 16 -41.01 0.18 2.18
C ALA A 16 -40.28 1.53 2.11
N ALA A 17 -39.32 1.75 3.02
CA ALA A 17 -38.43 2.89 2.90
C ALA A 17 -37.75 2.82 1.53
N PRO A 18 -37.62 3.95 0.79
CA PRO A 18 -36.84 3.93 -0.44
C PRO A 18 -35.45 3.42 -0.10
N THR A 19 -35.04 2.33 -0.74
CA THR A 19 -33.66 1.87 -0.68
C THR A 19 -32.81 3.02 -1.23
N PHE A 20 -32.06 3.69 -0.36
CA PHE A 20 -31.13 4.72 -0.82
C PHE A 20 -30.24 4.08 -1.89
N PRO A 21 -30.03 4.75 -3.03
CA PRO A 21 -29.10 4.23 -4.03
C PRO A 21 -27.76 4.03 -3.32
N VAL A 22 -27.28 2.79 -3.33
CA VAL A 22 -26.06 2.46 -2.60
C VAL A 22 -24.87 2.77 -3.50
N PHE A 23 -24.63 4.08 -3.69
CA PHE A 23 -23.56 4.63 -4.52
C PHE A 23 -22.16 4.08 -4.22
N PRO A 24 -21.80 3.68 -2.99
CA PRO A 24 -20.53 2.98 -2.72
C PRO A 24 -20.30 1.71 -3.55
N PHE A 25 -21.35 1.06 -4.07
CA PHE A 25 -21.22 -0.12 -4.95
C PHE A 25 -21.13 0.25 -6.44
N ARG A 26 -21.08 1.54 -6.78
CA ARG A 26 -21.02 2.02 -8.18
C ARG A 26 -19.65 2.59 -8.57
N ILE A 27 -18.68 2.49 -7.66
CA ILE A 27 -17.29 2.89 -7.86
C ILE A 27 -16.40 1.74 -7.36
N PRO A 28 -15.23 1.51 -7.97
CA PRO A 28 -14.31 0.47 -7.53
C PRO A 28 -13.87 0.74 -6.08
N ASN A 29 -13.69 -0.33 -5.30
CA ASN A 29 -13.29 -0.25 -3.88
C ASN A 29 -14.17 0.66 -2.97
N GLY A 30 -15.34 1.11 -3.44
CA GLY A 30 -16.13 2.13 -2.76
C GLY A 30 -16.70 1.71 -1.41
N THR A 31 -16.74 0.40 -1.11
CA THR A 31 -17.19 -0.15 0.17
C THR A 31 -16.20 0.07 1.32
N LEU A 32 -14.93 0.35 1.02
CA LEU A 32 -13.89 0.60 2.03
C LEU A 32 -14.13 1.95 2.74
N ALA A 33 -14.32 3.03 1.98
CA ALA A 33 -14.58 4.37 2.52
C ALA A 33 -16.07 4.78 2.53
N ARG A 34 -16.95 3.99 1.89
CA ARG A 34 -18.41 4.15 1.90
C ARG A 34 -18.85 5.59 1.56
N CYS A 35 -19.57 6.25 2.46
CA CYS A 35 -20.10 7.59 2.28
C CYS A 35 -18.99 8.64 2.16
N ALA A 36 -17.82 8.42 2.76
CA ALA A 36 -16.70 9.36 2.74
C ALA A 36 -16.17 9.60 1.32
N ASN A 37 -16.36 8.65 0.41
CA ASN A 37 -16.00 8.82 -1.01
C ASN A 37 -16.71 10.03 -1.62
N CYS A 38 -18.00 10.22 -1.35
CA CYS A 38 -18.83 11.22 -2.04
C CYS A 38 -19.31 12.38 -1.17
N HIS A 39 -19.10 12.32 0.15
CA HIS A 39 -19.67 13.29 1.10
C HIS A 39 -18.59 13.87 2.01
N THR A 40 -18.72 15.17 2.31
CA THR A 40 -17.89 15.84 3.33
C THR A 40 -18.13 15.24 4.73
N ASN A 41 -19.37 14.80 5.02
CA ASN A 41 -19.65 14.03 6.22
C ASN A 41 -19.42 12.53 5.94
N PRO A 42 -18.43 11.88 6.59
CA PRO A 42 -18.15 10.46 6.37
C PRO A 42 -19.29 9.53 6.83
N ALA A 43 -20.22 10.02 7.68
CA ALA A 43 -21.43 9.28 8.03
C ALA A 43 -22.52 9.35 6.92
N GLY A 44 -22.28 10.14 5.87
CA GLY A 44 -23.22 10.38 4.78
C GLY A 44 -24.19 11.53 5.03
N GLY A 45 -24.96 11.86 3.99
CA GLY A 45 -25.81 13.05 3.97
C GLY A 45 -25.02 14.36 3.91
N GLY A 46 -25.73 15.47 3.80
CA GLY A 46 -25.11 16.78 3.60
C GLY A 46 -24.46 16.96 2.22
N PRO A 47 -23.66 18.02 2.04
CA PRO A 47 -23.01 18.33 0.77
C PRO A 47 -22.10 17.21 0.26
N ARG A 48 -21.96 17.14 -1.07
CA ARG A 48 -20.96 16.28 -1.70
C ARG A 48 -19.58 16.94 -1.63
N ASN A 49 -18.54 16.14 -1.45
CA ASN A 49 -17.16 16.57 -1.70
C ASN A 49 -16.93 16.74 -3.22
N SER A 50 -15.71 17.08 -3.64
CA SER A 50 -15.39 17.28 -5.05
C SER A 50 -15.65 16.02 -5.89
N PHE A 51 -15.11 14.87 -5.49
CA PHE A 51 -15.38 13.59 -6.16
C PHE A 51 -16.88 13.29 -6.30
N GLY A 52 -17.66 13.51 -5.24
CA GLY A 52 -19.10 13.28 -5.30
C GLY A 52 -19.82 14.21 -6.28
N GLN A 53 -19.31 15.44 -6.49
CA GLN A 53 -19.83 16.36 -7.50
C GLN A 53 -19.48 15.88 -8.91
N ASP A 54 -18.25 15.44 -9.13
CA ASP A 54 -17.81 14.92 -10.42
C ASP A 54 -18.48 13.59 -10.78
N PHE A 55 -18.60 12.68 -9.81
CA PHE A 55 -19.37 11.44 -9.98
C PHE A 55 -20.83 11.71 -10.33
N ALA A 56 -21.43 12.75 -9.74
CA ALA A 56 -22.78 13.18 -10.10
C ALA A 56 -22.86 13.79 -11.51
N ALA A 57 -21.84 14.55 -11.92
CA ALA A 57 -21.73 15.09 -13.27
C ALA A 57 -21.58 13.98 -14.32
N SER A 58 -20.90 12.88 -13.98
CA SER A 58 -20.82 11.65 -14.78
C SER A 58 -22.07 10.76 -14.70
N GLY A 59 -23.19 11.28 -14.18
CA GLY A 59 -24.45 10.53 -14.10
C GLY A 59 -24.42 9.36 -13.11
N PHE A 60 -23.57 9.42 -12.07
CA PHE A 60 -23.33 8.35 -11.10
C PHE A 60 -22.86 7.04 -11.74
N THR A 61 -22.01 7.18 -12.75
CA THR A 61 -21.38 6.07 -13.47
C THR A 61 -19.86 6.20 -13.37
N TRP A 62 -19.20 5.09 -13.04
CA TRP A 62 -17.75 5.00 -13.14
C TRP A 62 -17.38 4.99 -14.63
N THR A 63 -16.65 6.02 -15.06
CA THR A 63 -16.28 6.27 -16.46
C THR A 63 -14.79 6.55 -16.52
N LEU A 64 -14.17 6.32 -17.69
CA LEU A 64 -12.76 6.67 -17.89
C LEU A 64 -12.48 8.14 -17.59
N ASP A 65 -13.35 9.05 -18.04
CA ASP A 65 -13.19 10.48 -17.75
C ASP A 65 -13.19 10.76 -16.24
N LEU A 66 -14.08 10.12 -15.48
CA LEU A 66 -14.08 10.24 -14.02
C LEU A 66 -12.85 9.59 -13.39
N ALA A 67 -12.37 8.45 -13.90
CA ALA A 67 -11.19 7.78 -13.36
C ALA A 67 -9.89 8.60 -13.59
N GLN A 68 -9.85 9.41 -14.64
CA GLN A 68 -8.64 10.13 -15.05
C GLN A 68 -8.52 11.55 -14.46
N ILE A 69 -9.57 12.09 -13.84
CA ILE A 69 -9.48 13.37 -13.14
C ILE A 69 -8.99 13.18 -11.70
N ASP A 70 -8.26 14.18 -11.22
CA ASP A 70 -7.93 14.39 -9.81
C ASP A 70 -9.00 15.34 -9.24
N SER A 71 -9.97 14.80 -8.50
CA SER A 71 -11.11 15.61 -8.07
C SER A 71 -10.76 16.55 -6.91
N ASP A 72 -9.80 16.19 -6.06
CA ASP A 72 -9.50 16.95 -4.85
C ASP A 72 -8.18 17.74 -4.90
N GLY A 73 -7.40 17.58 -5.97
CA GLY A 73 -6.23 18.36 -6.30
C GLY A 73 -4.96 17.89 -5.59
N ASP A 74 -4.90 16.64 -5.14
CA ASP A 74 -3.75 16.08 -4.43
C ASP A 74 -2.65 15.50 -5.34
N GLY A 75 -2.88 15.51 -6.64
CA GLY A 75 -1.96 15.01 -7.66
C GLY A 75 -2.19 13.55 -8.06
N PHE A 76 -3.17 12.86 -7.45
CA PHE A 76 -3.55 11.49 -7.80
C PHE A 76 -4.92 11.49 -8.50
N SER A 77 -5.08 10.69 -9.56
CA SER A 77 -6.38 10.56 -10.21
C SER A 77 -7.29 9.65 -9.40
N ASN A 78 -8.61 9.85 -9.51
CA ASN A 78 -9.61 9.02 -8.84
C ASN A 78 -9.41 7.52 -9.11
N GLY A 79 -9.00 7.17 -10.34
CA GLY A 79 -8.73 5.80 -10.74
C GLY A 79 -7.48 5.23 -10.06
N LEU A 80 -6.45 6.04 -9.83
CA LEU A 80 -5.28 5.61 -9.05
C LEU A 80 -5.65 5.38 -7.58
N GLU A 81 -6.47 6.27 -7.03
CA GLU A 81 -6.97 6.19 -5.65
C GLU A 81 -7.90 5.03 -5.38
N LEU A 82 -8.74 4.67 -6.35
CA LEU A 82 -9.66 3.53 -6.25
C LEU A 82 -9.13 2.26 -6.92
N GLN A 83 -7.86 2.27 -7.34
CA GLN A 83 -7.14 1.13 -7.93
C GLN A 83 -7.69 0.63 -9.28
N ASP A 84 -8.29 1.51 -10.06
CA ASP A 84 -8.83 1.25 -11.40
C ASP A 84 -8.56 2.42 -12.37
N VAL A 85 -7.29 2.61 -12.75
CA VAL A 85 -6.87 3.71 -13.64
C VAL A 85 -7.53 3.61 -15.02
N SER A 86 -7.69 2.40 -15.56
CA SER A 86 -8.26 2.16 -16.90
C SER A 86 -9.79 2.16 -16.93
N ALA A 87 -10.46 2.31 -15.77
CA ALA A 87 -11.92 2.25 -15.64
C ALA A 87 -12.54 0.95 -16.18
N GLU A 88 -11.85 -0.17 -15.99
CA GLU A 88 -12.31 -1.49 -16.46
C GLU A 88 -13.23 -2.18 -15.44
N TRP A 89 -13.18 -1.74 -14.18
CA TRP A 89 -14.05 -2.29 -13.16
C TRP A 89 -15.52 -1.98 -13.46
N THR A 90 -16.36 -2.96 -13.19
CA THR A 90 -17.82 -2.86 -13.32
C THR A 90 -18.50 -3.24 -12.02
N SER A 91 -19.64 -2.60 -11.73
CA SER A 91 -20.42 -2.81 -10.50
C SER A 91 -20.72 -4.30 -10.25
N GLY A 92 -20.21 -4.82 -9.14
CA GLY A 92 -20.40 -6.21 -8.71
C GLY A 92 -19.24 -7.15 -9.06
N SER A 93 -18.28 -6.68 -9.86
CA SER A 93 -17.03 -7.39 -10.11
C SER A 93 -16.09 -7.31 -8.91
N THR A 94 -15.11 -8.21 -8.87
CA THR A 94 -14.04 -8.22 -7.86
C THR A 94 -13.40 -6.83 -7.77
N PRO A 95 -13.17 -6.28 -6.57
CA PRO A 95 -12.46 -5.01 -6.43
C PRO A 95 -11.07 -5.10 -7.07
N PRO A 96 -10.65 -4.08 -7.83
CA PRO A 96 -9.39 -4.09 -8.55
C PRO A 96 -8.22 -3.64 -7.65
N GLY A 97 -7.02 -4.03 -8.04
CA GLY A 97 -5.75 -3.69 -7.40
C GLY A 97 -5.62 -4.08 -5.93
N ASP A 98 -4.77 -3.35 -5.20
CA ASP A 98 -4.51 -3.60 -3.78
C ASP A 98 -5.38 -2.69 -2.91
N GLU A 99 -6.32 -3.29 -2.17
CA GLU A 99 -7.21 -2.58 -1.24
C GLU A 99 -6.44 -1.73 -0.21
N ARG A 100 -5.18 -2.07 0.09
CA ARG A 100 -4.31 -1.26 0.97
C ARG A 100 -3.98 0.09 0.37
N MET A 101 -3.84 0.18 -0.95
CA MET A 101 -3.48 1.41 -1.66
C MET A 101 -4.71 2.30 -1.94
N VAL A 102 -5.91 1.85 -1.54
CA VAL A 102 -7.14 2.62 -1.74
C VAL A 102 -7.18 3.83 -0.82
N SER A 103 -7.50 4.98 -1.41
CA SER A 103 -7.64 6.27 -0.73
C SER A 103 -9.03 6.89 -0.97
N VAL A 104 -9.22 8.18 -0.66
CA VAL A 104 -10.53 8.83 -0.67
C VAL A 104 -10.52 9.99 -1.65
N PRO A 105 -11.08 9.83 -2.86
CA PRO A 105 -10.83 10.74 -3.99
C PRO A 105 -11.42 12.14 -3.92
N GLY A 106 -12.14 12.43 -2.83
CA GLY A 106 -12.67 13.76 -2.54
C GLY A 106 -12.06 14.35 -1.26
N ARG A 107 -10.88 13.88 -0.86
CA ARG A 107 -10.16 14.27 0.34
C ARG A 107 -8.64 14.22 0.10
N ALA A 108 -8.09 15.36 -0.27
CA ALA A 108 -6.65 15.55 -0.58
C ALA A 108 -5.64 15.18 0.53
N SER A 109 -6.11 14.89 1.74
CA SER A 109 -5.28 14.39 2.84
C SER A 109 -5.26 12.85 2.92
N SER A 110 -5.78 12.17 1.91
CA SER A 110 -5.94 10.73 1.86
C SER A 110 -5.43 10.29 0.49
N THR A 111 -4.13 10.04 0.41
CA THR A 111 -3.47 9.78 -0.88
C THR A 111 -3.00 8.32 -0.99
N PRO A 112 -2.87 7.76 -2.21
CA PRO A 112 -2.19 6.49 -2.43
C PRO A 112 -0.69 6.62 -2.18
N GLY A 113 -0.12 7.81 -2.37
CA GLY A 113 1.30 8.10 -2.16
C GLY A 113 1.77 7.74 -0.75
N GLU A 114 0.91 7.96 0.26
CA GLU A 114 1.20 7.57 1.63
C GLU A 114 1.32 6.06 1.85
N ARG A 115 0.78 5.28 0.92
CA ARG A 115 0.71 3.81 0.99
C ARG A 115 1.48 3.12 -0.13
N GLY A 116 1.98 3.90 -1.08
CA GLY A 116 2.77 3.44 -2.22
C GLY A 116 4.25 3.27 -1.91
N ILE A 117 4.76 3.96 -0.89
CA ILE A 117 6.15 3.81 -0.44
C ILE A 117 6.24 2.67 0.58
N VAL A 118 7.08 1.68 0.28
CA VAL A 118 7.35 0.51 1.12
C VAL A 118 8.85 0.31 1.30
N LEU A 119 9.25 -0.44 2.32
CA LEU A 119 10.60 -0.97 2.50
C LEU A 119 10.83 -2.07 1.46
N SER A 120 11.95 -2.01 0.75
CA SER A 120 12.30 -3.03 -0.27
C SER A 120 13.56 -3.80 0.07
N GLU A 121 14.55 -3.14 0.69
CA GLU A 121 15.82 -3.78 1.00
C GLU A 121 16.50 -3.12 2.21
N VAL A 122 17.13 -3.92 3.07
CA VAL A 122 17.82 -3.42 4.27
C VAL A 122 19.20 -4.04 4.43
N LEU A 123 20.24 -3.20 4.50
CA LEU A 123 21.60 -3.54 4.88
C LEU A 123 21.83 -3.18 6.35
N LEU A 124 22.01 -4.21 7.19
CA LEU A 124 22.14 -4.03 8.64
C LEU A 124 23.59 -3.77 9.11
N TRP A 125 24.60 -4.28 8.40
CA TRP A 125 26.03 -4.07 8.71
C TRP A 125 26.90 -3.97 7.44
N GLY A 126 27.04 -2.75 6.91
CA GLY A 126 27.95 -2.45 5.81
C GLY A 126 29.42 -2.32 6.24
N ALA A 127 30.30 -2.00 5.28
CA ALA A 127 31.77 -1.97 5.43
C ALA A 127 32.31 -0.99 6.50
N SER A 128 31.47 -0.14 7.09
CA SER A 128 31.88 0.90 8.05
C SER A 128 30.80 1.25 9.09
N SER A 129 30.02 0.28 9.58
CA SER A 129 28.79 0.51 10.41
C SER A 129 27.68 1.32 9.72
N GLU A 130 27.85 1.56 8.42
CA GLU A 130 26.82 2.11 7.55
C GLU A 130 25.67 1.13 7.42
N GLN A 131 24.45 1.61 7.65
CA GLN A 131 23.23 0.89 7.31
C GLN A 131 22.54 1.60 6.16
N ARG A 132 21.85 0.82 5.33
CA ARG A 132 21.10 1.37 4.20
C ARG A 132 19.71 0.75 4.20
N ILE A 133 18.72 1.60 4.01
CA ILE A 133 17.32 1.25 3.96
C ILE A 133 16.84 1.74 2.61
N GLU A 134 16.38 0.82 1.77
CA GLU A 134 15.79 1.15 0.49
C GLU A 134 14.27 1.24 0.61
N LEU A 135 13.74 2.30 0.03
CA LEU A 135 12.32 2.54 -0.13
C LEU A 135 11.95 2.36 -1.60
N HIS A 136 10.89 1.62 -1.87
CA HIS A 136 10.37 1.42 -3.22
C HIS A 136 9.01 2.12 -3.38
N ASN A 137 8.83 2.81 -4.51
CA ASN A 137 7.55 3.38 -4.90
C ASN A 137 6.75 2.39 -5.77
N ARG A 138 5.69 1.81 -5.20
CA ARG A 138 4.80 0.87 -5.91
C ARG A 138 3.87 1.54 -6.93
N LEU A 139 3.82 2.87 -6.98
CA LEU A 139 2.92 3.59 -7.89
C LEU A 139 3.58 3.83 -9.25
N ASP A 140 2.72 3.94 -10.27
CA ASP A 140 3.09 4.36 -11.63
C ASP A 140 3.18 5.90 -11.78
N VAL A 141 3.18 6.62 -10.66
CA VAL A 141 3.42 8.06 -10.57
C VAL A 141 4.54 8.33 -9.56
N ALA A 142 5.25 9.44 -9.73
CA ALA A 142 6.29 9.83 -8.79
C ALA A 142 5.68 10.22 -7.43
N VAL A 143 6.36 9.88 -6.34
CA VAL A 143 5.91 10.19 -4.97
C VAL A 143 7.03 10.92 -4.23
N ASP A 144 6.71 12.05 -3.62
CA ASP A 144 7.63 12.73 -2.72
C ASP A 144 7.59 12.07 -1.33
N ALA A 145 8.69 11.43 -0.92
CA ALA A 145 8.82 10.78 0.37
C ALA A 145 9.04 11.77 1.54
N ALA A 146 9.11 13.09 1.27
CA ALA A 146 9.30 14.10 2.29
C ALA A 146 8.22 14.04 3.39
N GLY A 147 8.65 14.02 4.66
CA GLY A 147 7.74 13.89 5.81
C GLY A 147 7.47 12.46 6.26
N LEU A 148 7.90 11.44 5.49
CA LEU A 148 7.86 10.05 5.91
C LEU A 148 8.80 9.84 7.11
N TYR A 149 8.29 9.24 8.17
CA TYR A 149 9.08 8.79 9.31
C TYR A 149 9.64 7.40 9.04
N LEU A 150 10.92 7.24 9.33
CA LEU A 150 11.59 5.96 9.53
C LEU A 150 11.84 5.82 11.04
N PHE A 151 11.29 4.78 11.64
CA PHE A 151 11.37 4.56 13.09
C PHE A 151 11.91 3.17 13.42
N THR A 152 12.78 3.10 14.42
CA THR A 152 13.37 1.86 14.93
C THR A 152 13.64 1.99 16.43
N GLY A 153 13.31 0.98 17.23
CA GLY A 153 13.47 1.02 18.68
C GLY A 153 12.81 2.25 19.31
N ASP A 154 13.62 3.18 19.81
CA ASP A 154 13.20 4.48 20.39
C ASP A 154 13.61 5.69 19.53
N SER A 155 14.10 5.44 18.32
CA SER A 155 14.72 6.44 17.46
C SER A 155 13.93 6.62 16.16
N GLY A 156 13.50 7.85 15.91
CA GLY A 156 12.81 8.23 14.69
C GLY A 156 13.62 9.25 13.91
N TRP A 157 13.62 9.11 12.59
CA TRP A 157 14.09 10.13 11.66
C TRP A 157 12.99 10.44 10.66
N VAL A 158 12.89 11.69 10.23
CA VAL A 158 11.92 12.13 9.22
C VAL A 158 12.65 12.54 7.96
N ILE A 159 12.18 12.05 6.80
CA ILE A 159 12.72 12.47 5.51
C ILE A 159 12.52 14.00 5.37
N PRO A 160 13.60 14.78 5.13
CA PRO A 160 13.53 16.24 5.14
C PRO A 160 12.57 16.80 4.09
N SER A 161 11.81 17.83 4.46
CA SER A 161 10.98 18.57 3.51
C SER A 161 11.76 19.67 2.78
N GLY A 162 11.19 20.16 1.68
CA GLY A 162 11.75 21.28 0.90
C GLY A 162 12.92 20.89 -0.02
N GLN A 163 13.17 19.59 -0.22
CA GLN A 163 14.20 19.08 -1.14
C GLN A 163 13.67 18.01 -2.10
N PRO A 164 12.61 18.30 -2.90
CA PRO A 164 11.97 17.30 -3.78
C PRO A 164 12.95 16.65 -4.76
N ALA A 165 14.01 17.34 -5.19
CA ALA A 165 15.05 16.77 -6.03
C ALA A 165 15.77 15.55 -5.41
N ASN A 166 15.74 15.40 -4.09
CA ASN A 166 16.37 14.30 -3.36
C ASN A 166 15.35 13.33 -2.72
N THR A 167 14.10 13.75 -2.55
CA THR A 167 13.05 12.99 -1.83
C THR A 167 11.97 12.44 -2.73
N THR A 168 11.84 12.94 -3.97
CA THR A 168 10.93 12.37 -4.96
C THR A 168 11.46 11.07 -5.54
N ILE A 169 10.70 9.99 -5.32
CA ILE A 169 10.93 8.67 -5.85
C ILE A 169 10.19 8.56 -7.20
N PRO A 170 10.87 8.25 -8.31
CA PRO A 170 10.21 8.04 -9.60
C PRO A 170 9.14 6.94 -9.55
N PRO A 171 8.22 6.88 -10.54
CA PRO A 171 7.35 5.72 -10.71
C PRO A 171 8.16 4.43 -10.69
N ARG A 172 7.76 3.45 -9.87
CA ARG A 172 8.46 2.16 -9.73
C ARG A 172 9.95 2.28 -9.37
N GLY A 173 10.42 3.43 -8.90
CA GLY A 173 11.82 3.67 -8.57
C GLY A 173 12.14 3.43 -7.09
N GLU A 174 13.42 3.54 -6.75
CA GLU A 174 13.91 3.40 -5.38
C GLU A 174 14.52 4.69 -4.81
N LEU A 175 14.54 4.76 -3.47
CA LEU A 175 15.30 5.73 -2.69
C LEU A 175 16.09 5.04 -1.60
N VAL A 176 17.41 5.17 -1.65
CA VAL A 176 18.30 4.60 -0.63
C VAL A 176 18.58 5.64 0.46
N VAL A 177 18.08 5.38 1.66
CA VAL A 177 18.40 6.12 2.88
C VAL A 177 19.61 5.47 3.54
N THR A 178 20.68 6.23 3.67
CA THR A 178 21.93 5.81 4.32
C THR A 178 22.00 6.37 5.73
N VAL A 179 21.99 5.48 6.72
CA VAL A 179 22.18 5.80 8.12
C VAL A 179 23.68 5.87 8.42
N ASN A 180 24.10 6.90 9.16
CA ASN A 180 25.51 7.22 9.40
C ASN A 180 26.30 7.48 8.10
N GLY A 181 25.61 7.93 7.05
CA GLY A 181 26.22 8.24 5.76
C GLY A 181 26.92 9.59 5.76
N THR A 182 28.09 9.68 5.15
CA THR A 182 28.80 10.96 4.91
C THR A 182 28.75 11.42 3.46
N ALA A 183 28.14 10.62 2.57
CA ALA A 183 28.00 10.98 1.16
C ALA A 183 27.01 12.14 1.00
N PRO A 184 27.17 13.03 0.00
CA PRO A 184 26.17 14.03 -0.30
C PRO A 184 24.86 13.41 -0.80
N ASN A 185 23.74 14.04 -0.42
CA ASN A 185 22.41 13.74 -0.98
C ASN A 185 22.42 13.93 -2.51
N ALA A 186 21.68 13.08 -3.20
CA ALA A 186 21.46 13.11 -4.64
C ALA A 186 20.11 12.45 -4.96
N PRO A 187 19.57 12.62 -6.18
CA PRO A 187 18.42 11.82 -6.62
C PRO A 187 18.66 10.32 -6.37
N GLY A 188 17.71 9.64 -5.73
CA GLY A 188 17.81 8.21 -5.36
C GLY A 188 18.68 7.91 -4.13
N ARG A 189 19.31 8.91 -3.50
CA ARG A 189 20.13 8.72 -2.29
C ARG A 189 19.99 9.87 -1.29
N LEU A 190 19.55 9.53 -0.09
CA LEU A 190 19.62 10.40 1.08
C LEU A 190 20.65 9.85 2.07
N SER A 191 21.48 10.73 2.61
CA SER A 191 22.41 10.39 3.67
C SER A 191 22.04 11.16 4.93
N GLU A 192 21.72 10.41 5.97
CA GLU A 192 21.48 10.94 7.30
C GLU A 192 22.82 11.09 8.03
N SER A 193 23.04 12.25 8.64
CA SER A 193 24.18 12.45 9.54
C SER A 193 23.93 11.78 10.90
N PRO A 194 24.97 11.27 11.59
CA PRO A 194 24.86 10.51 12.86
C PRO A 194 24.17 11.20 14.04
N SER A 195 23.80 12.48 13.91
CA SER A 195 23.20 13.28 14.97
C SER A 195 21.68 13.51 14.79
N GLY A 196 21.05 12.86 13.81
CA GLY A 196 19.71 13.21 13.31
C GLY A 196 18.54 12.30 13.72
N GLY A 197 18.77 11.05 14.12
CA GLY A 197 17.67 10.12 14.39
C GLY A 197 18.12 8.67 14.58
N ILE A 198 18.36 7.94 13.48
CA ILE A 198 18.61 6.48 13.54
C ILE A 198 20.10 6.24 13.81
N ALA A 199 20.45 5.80 15.02
CA ALA A 199 21.87 5.73 15.40
C ALA A 199 22.54 4.40 15.00
N SER A 200 21.85 3.27 15.10
CA SER A 200 22.35 1.96 14.66
C SER A 200 21.24 0.92 14.63
N LEU A 201 21.12 0.20 13.53
CA LEU A 201 20.34 -1.04 13.44
C LEU A 201 21.15 -2.21 14.02
N GLY A 202 20.61 -2.85 15.05
CA GLY A 202 21.16 -3.99 15.77
C GLY A 202 20.74 -5.34 15.18
N THR A 203 21.21 -6.43 15.80
CA THR A 203 21.01 -7.81 15.32
C THR A 203 19.60 -8.36 15.54
N ALA A 204 18.80 -7.67 16.34
CA ALA A 204 17.38 -7.91 16.48
C ALA A 204 16.73 -6.53 16.62
N ASP A 205 16.08 -6.09 15.56
CA ASP A 205 15.47 -4.77 15.47
C ASP A 205 14.33 -4.82 14.44
N TYR A 206 13.70 -3.66 14.24
CA TYR A 206 12.66 -3.45 13.25
C TYR A 206 12.79 -2.07 12.61
N ILE A 207 12.18 -1.91 11.44
CA ILE A 207 11.89 -0.59 10.85
C ILE A 207 10.38 -0.50 10.65
N LEU A 208 9.85 0.67 11.01
CA LEU A 208 8.48 1.07 10.77
C LEU A 208 8.46 2.35 9.91
N LEU A 209 7.58 2.38 8.94
CA LEU A 209 7.25 3.57 8.14
C LEU A 209 5.93 4.17 8.61
N ALA A 210 5.85 5.50 8.65
CA ALA A 210 4.61 6.22 8.95
C ALA A 210 4.67 7.67 8.43
N TRP A 211 3.57 8.22 7.92
CA TRP A 211 3.50 9.62 7.48
C TRP A 211 3.15 10.61 8.59
N THR A 212 2.73 10.09 9.73
CA THR A 212 2.39 10.88 10.90
C THR A 212 2.81 10.13 12.16
N GLN A 213 2.92 10.85 13.26
CA GLN A 213 3.27 10.29 14.56
C GLN A 213 2.11 10.46 15.54
N ASP A 214 2.02 9.55 16.50
CA ASP A 214 1.11 9.69 17.64
C ASP A 214 1.59 10.80 18.60
N GLN A 215 0.72 11.14 19.56
CA GLN A 215 1.09 12.07 20.62
C GLN A 215 2.22 11.46 21.44
N GLY A 216 3.43 11.97 21.25
CA GLY A 216 4.64 11.47 21.93
C GLY A 216 5.70 10.86 21.01
N GLY A 217 5.42 10.67 19.72
CA GLY A 217 6.41 10.17 18.75
C GLY A 217 6.80 8.70 18.96
N THR A 218 5.88 7.91 19.52
CA THR A 218 6.10 6.51 19.91
C THR A 218 5.57 5.50 18.89
N PHE A 219 4.75 5.93 17.93
CA PHE A 219 4.19 5.10 16.86
C PHE A 219 3.37 3.89 17.36
N ASN A 220 2.52 4.10 18.38
CA ASN A 220 1.70 3.06 19.01
C ASN A 220 0.29 2.90 18.39
N LEU A 221 0.01 3.60 17.29
CA LEU A 221 -1.29 3.57 16.64
C LEU A 221 -1.22 2.72 15.37
N PRO A 222 -2.01 1.64 15.23
CA PRO A 222 -2.03 0.86 14.00
C PRO A 222 -2.42 1.68 12.75
N GLN A 223 -3.20 2.74 12.93
CA GLN A 223 -3.77 3.52 11.82
C GLN A 223 -2.75 4.43 11.11
N ILE A 224 -1.59 4.65 11.72
CA ILE A 224 -0.56 5.54 11.17
C ILE A 224 0.60 4.76 10.52
N LEU A 225 0.56 3.43 10.62
CA LEU A 225 1.64 2.55 10.18
C LEU A 225 1.48 2.25 8.68
N THR A 226 2.48 2.67 7.92
CA THR A 226 2.55 2.50 6.46
C THR A 226 3.13 1.15 6.09
N ASP A 227 4.22 0.75 6.73
CA ASP A 227 4.93 -0.49 6.44
C ASP A 227 5.79 -0.91 7.65
N PHE A 228 6.18 -2.19 7.70
CA PHE A 228 6.94 -2.76 8.79
C PHE A 228 7.76 -3.99 8.37
N VAL A 229 9.00 -4.05 8.87
CA VAL A 229 9.80 -5.28 8.86
C VAL A 229 10.53 -5.43 10.18
N GLN A 230 10.65 -6.66 10.67
CA GLN A 230 11.49 -6.98 11.82
C GLN A 230 12.39 -8.19 11.54
N TRP A 231 13.58 -8.20 12.13
CA TRP A 231 14.56 -9.26 11.97
C TRP A 231 15.13 -9.73 13.31
N GLY A 232 15.75 -10.90 13.30
CA GLY A 232 16.48 -11.47 14.42
C GLY A 232 15.62 -12.08 15.52
N GLN A 233 14.54 -11.41 15.94
CA GLN A 233 13.63 -11.95 16.96
C GLN A 233 12.16 -11.58 16.68
N PRO A 234 11.22 -12.50 16.93
CA PRO A 234 9.79 -12.20 16.93
C PRO A 234 9.38 -11.48 18.23
N ALA A 235 8.12 -11.06 18.35
CA ALA A 235 7.56 -10.42 19.54
C ALA A 235 8.27 -9.15 19.99
N GLN A 236 8.82 -8.39 19.03
CA GLN A 236 9.40 -7.08 19.29
C GLN A 236 8.30 -6.04 19.55
N GLU A 237 8.68 -4.90 20.13
CA GLU A 237 7.74 -3.95 20.74
C GLU A 237 6.65 -3.42 19.80
N ARG A 238 6.91 -3.33 18.50
CA ARG A 238 5.96 -2.84 17.49
C ARG A 238 5.30 -3.93 16.66
N GLU A 239 5.62 -5.21 16.88
CA GLU A 239 5.02 -6.32 16.13
C GLU A 239 3.49 -6.33 16.28
N ALA A 240 2.99 -6.23 17.51
CA ALA A 240 1.54 -6.25 17.76
C ALA A 240 0.82 -5.06 17.09
N ILE A 241 1.49 -3.91 16.95
CA ILE A 241 0.94 -2.74 16.28
C ILE A 241 0.89 -2.97 14.77
N ALA A 242 1.97 -3.50 14.18
CA ALA A 242 2.05 -3.86 12.77
C ALA A 242 1.03 -4.95 12.38
N VAL A 243 0.84 -5.95 13.24
CA VAL A 243 -0.20 -6.99 13.06
C VAL A 243 -1.60 -6.38 13.07
N ASN A 244 -1.88 -5.49 14.03
CA ASN A 244 -3.18 -4.80 14.07
C ASN A 244 -3.39 -3.82 12.91
N ALA A 245 -2.29 -3.34 12.29
CA ALA A 245 -2.32 -2.51 11.09
C ALA A 245 -2.48 -3.33 9.81
N GLY A 246 -2.26 -4.64 9.86
CA GLY A 246 -2.26 -5.52 8.69
C GLY A 246 -0.99 -5.42 7.84
N GLN A 247 0.09 -4.85 8.39
CA GLN A 247 1.40 -4.66 7.74
C GLN A 247 2.45 -5.66 8.27
N TRP A 248 2.01 -6.67 9.04
CA TRP A 248 2.86 -7.77 9.48
C TRP A 248 2.04 -8.99 9.92
N SER A 249 2.58 -10.19 9.72
CA SER A 249 2.06 -11.45 10.20
C SER A 249 2.85 -11.86 11.43
N GLY A 250 2.19 -11.78 12.59
CA GLY A 250 2.85 -11.93 13.89
C GLY A 250 3.47 -13.30 14.14
N GLY A 251 4.49 -13.33 14.99
CA GLY A 251 5.16 -14.54 15.46
C GLY A 251 6.40 -14.93 14.65
N GLY A 252 6.80 -14.14 13.66
CA GLY A 252 7.96 -14.39 12.81
C GLY A 252 8.90 -13.19 12.73
N ALA A 253 10.17 -13.43 12.43
CA ALA A 253 11.16 -12.39 12.16
C ALA A 253 12.10 -12.85 11.05
N VAL A 254 12.55 -11.91 10.22
CA VAL A 254 13.49 -12.20 9.15
C VAL A 254 14.81 -12.69 9.75
N ALA A 255 15.43 -13.67 9.11
CA ALA A 255 16.75 -14.14 9.53
C ALA A 255 17.78 -13.01 9.39
N VAL A 256 18.69 -12.92 10.35
CA VAL A 256 19.74 -11.91 10.32
C VAL A 256 20.68 -12.19 9.14
N PRO A 257 20.83 -11.26 8.17
CA PRO A 257 21.72 -11.41 7.03
C PRO A 257 23.19 -11.47 7.47
N ALA A 258 24.04 -12.04 6.62
CA ALA A 258 25.48 -11.99 6.83
C ALA A 258 26.00 -10.55 6.70
N VAL A 259 27.20 -10.29 7.23
CA VAL A 259 27.83 -8.96 7.10
C VAL A 259 28.05 -8.65 5.61
N GLY A 260 27.62 -7.46 5.18
CA GLY A 260 27.71 -7.02 3.79
C GLY A 260 26.63 -7.59 2.85
N THR A 261 25.65 -8.33 3.36
CA THR A 261 24.46 -8.77 2.61
C THR A 261 23.21 -8.03 3.14
N THR A 262 22.11 -8.14 2.41
CA THR A 262 20.85 -7.46 2.72
C THR A 262 19.76 -8.46 3.05
N ILE A 263 18.64 -7.95 3.57
CA ILE A 263 17.33 -8.61 3.44
C ILE A 263 16.53 -7.86 2.39
N GLU A 264 15.87 -8.59 1.52
CA GLU A 264 15.17 -8.11 0.33
C GLU A 264 13.72 -8.60 0.36
N PHE A 265 12.77 -7.68 0.17
CA PHE A 265 11.35 -8.00 0.05
C PHE A 265 11.05 -8.54 -1.35
N ASP A 266 10.29 -9.63 -1.43
CA ASP A 266 9.95 -10.29 -2.70
C ASP A 266 8.85 -9.58 -3.50
N GLY A 267 8.25 -8.53 -2.90
CA GLY A 267 7.25 -7.65 -3.50
C GLY A 267 5.81 -7.97 -3.11
N VAL A 268 5.57 -9.05 -2.35
CA VAL A 268 4.24 -9.49 -1.95
C VAL A 268 4.19 -9.99 -0.51
N GLY A 269 3.01 -9.94 0.11
CA GLY A 269 2.86 -10.42 1.47
C GLY A 269 3.32 -9.42 2.53
N GLU A 270 3.27 -9.85 3.78
CA GLU A 270 3.40 -9.02 4.98
C GLU A 270 4.00 -9.85 6.11
N SER A 271 5.00 -10.67 5.83
CA SER A 271 5.51 -11.66 6.78
C SER A 271 7.00 -11.89 6.62
N ALA A 272 7.65 -12.42 7.67
CA ALA A 272 9.08 -12.72 7.61
C ALA A 272 9.51 -13.61 6.43
N PRO A 273 8.73 -14.63 6.00
CA PRO A 273 9.01 -15.40 4.80
C PRO A 273 9.07 -14.62 3.48
N ASP A 274 8.43 -13.45 3.41
CA ASP A 274 8.41 -12.61 2.21
C ASP A 274 9.70 -11.77 2.07
N TRP A 275 10.64 -11.96 3.00
CA TRP A 275 11.94 -11.33 3.02
C TRP A 275 13.05 -12.39 2.96
N THR A 276 13.98 -12.21 2.03
CA THR A 276 15.08 -13.16 1.81
C THR A 276 16.43 -12.47 1.88
N ALA A 277 17.49 -13.21 2.23
CA ALA A 277 18.82 -12.64 2.26
C ALA A 277 19.40 -12.57 0.83
N ASP A 278 19.79 -11.38 0.39
CA ASP A 278 20.38 -11.16 -0.94
C ASP A 278 21.91 -10.97 -0.87
N ALA A 279 22.62 -11.60 -1.80
CA ALA A 279 24.08 -11.62 -1.85
C ALA A 279 24.59 -11.71 -3.30
N PRO A 280 25.24 -10.65 -3.84
CA PRO A 280 25.53 -9.37 -3.18
C PRO A 280 24.30 -8.48 -3.08
N ALA A 281 24.30 -7.56 -2.12
CA ALA A 281 23.25 -6.54 -1.96
C ALA A 281 22.97 -5.77 -3.28
N THR A 282 21.71 -5.46 -3.53
CA THR A 282 21.23 -4.85 -4.79
C THR A 282 20.82 -3.38 -4.68
N LEU A 283 20.97 -2.78 -3.49
CA LEU A 283 20.63 -1.37 -3.16
C LEU A 283 20.83 -0.34 -4.28
N GLY A 284 19.75 0.38 -4.59
CA GLY A 284 19.66 1.39 -5.63
C GLY A 284 19.55 0.79 -7.04
N SER A 285 19.22 -0.50 -7.14
CA SER A 285 18.95 -1.24 -8.37
C SER A 285 17.77 -2.16 -8.14
N ALA A 286 17.19 -2.65 -9.23
CA ALA A 286 16.10 -3.62 -9.13
C ALA A 286 16.55 -4.88 -8.36
N ASN A 287 15.81 -5.14 -7.28
CA ASN A 287 15.75 -6.38 -6.52
C ASN A 287 15.69 -7.62 -7.44
N VAL A 288 16.61 -8.58 -7.24
CA VAL A 288 16.74 -9.79 -8.08
C VAL A 288 15.74 -10.89 -7.71
N ASN A 289 15.19 -10.84 -6.48
CA ASN A 289 14.15 -11.75 -5.99
C ASN A 289 12.76 -11.11 -5.96
N HIS A 290 12.65 -9.80 -6.28
CA HIS A 290 11.36 -9.21 -6.64
C HIS A 290 10.78 -10.06 -7.76
N ILE A 291 9.69 -10.78 -7.48
CA ILE A 291 9.11 -11.72 -8.44
C ILE A 291 9.00 -10.98 -9.78
N VAL A 292 9.59 -11.57 -10.82
CA VAL A 292 9.58 -11.10 -12.21
C VAL A 292 8.12 -10.94 -12.69
N LEU A 293 7.48 -9.83 -12.33
CA LEU A 293 6.21 -9.35 -12.87
C LEU A 293 6.44 -8.10 -13.73
N GLY A 294 7.57 -7.40 -13.53
CA GLY A 294 7.95 -6.23 -14.32
C GLY A 294 8.39 -6.53 -15.77
N LEU A 295 8.75 -7.77 -16.11
CA LEU A 295 9.21 -8.11 -17.47
C LEU A 295 8.09 -8.56 -18.43
N LEU A 296 6.83 -8.64 -17.96
CA LEU A 296 5.69 -9.05 -18.78
C LEU A 296 4.53 -8.04 -18.81
N GLY A 297 4.62 -6.92 -18.09
CA GLY A 297 3.50 -5.96 -18.01
C GLY A 297 2.23 -6.57 -17.40
N LEU A 298 2.37 -7.62 -16.58
CA LEU A 298 1.26 -8.29 -15.93
C LEU A 298 1.17 -7.80 -14.48
N HIS A 299 0.01 -7.22 -14.14
CA HIS A 299 -0.34 -6.79 -12.80
C HIS A 299 -0.39 -7.98 -11.83
N PRO A 300 -0.21 -7.76 -10.49
CA PRO A 300 -0.30 -8.80 -9.46
C PRO A 300 -1.67 -9.50 -9.28
N LEU A 301 -2.56 -9.46 -10.28
CA LEU A 301 -3.87 -10.11 -10.25
C LEU A 301 -4.03 -11.33 -11.17
N ASP A 302 -3.04 -11.72 -11.99
CA ASP A 302 -3.23 -12.79 -12.99
C ASP A 302 -2.81 -14.21 -12.57
N LEU A 303 -2.25 -14.44 -11.38
CA LEU A 303 -1.86 -15.80 -10.97
C LEU A 303 -3.06 -16.72 -10.65
N ALA A 304 -4.28 -16.18 -10.51
CA ALA A 304 -5.49 -16.98 -10.32
C ALA A 304 -6.17 -17.43 -11.63
N GLU A 305 -5.78 -16.90 -12.80
CA GLU A 305 -6.44 -17.19 -14.09
C GLU A 305 -5.58 -17.93 -15.12
N VAL A 306 -4.29 -18.21 -14.85
CA VAL A 306 -3.50 -19.10 -15.73
C VAL A 306 -3.89 -20.56 -15.51
N ARG A 307 -4.96 -21.00 -16.18
CA ARG A 307 -5.23 -22.43 -16.42
C ARG A 307 -4.52 -22.85 -17.71
N ASP A 308 -3.65 -23.85 -17.62
CA ASP A 308 -3.08 -24.51 -18.80
C ASP A 308 -4.21 -25.17 -19.62
N PRO A 309 -4.52 -24.70 -20.83
CA PRO A 309 -5.55 -25.31 -21.66
C PRO A 309 -5.18 -26.72 -22.15
N ASP A 310 -3.92 -27.14 -21.99
CA ASP A 310 -3.39 -28.43 -22.40
C ASP A 310 -3.08 -29.37 -21.21
N ALA A 311 -3.22 -28.91 -19.95
CA ALA A 311 -3.05 -29.75 -18.78
C ALA A 311 -4.31 -30.61 -18.55
N ASN A 312 -4.21 -31.89 -18.92
CA ASN A 312 -5.12 -32.91 -18.43
C ASN A 312 -4.84 -33.20 -16.93
N GLY A 313 -5.24 -32.29 -16.04
CA GLY A 313 -5.20 -32.45 -14.58
C GLY A 313 -4.47 -31.35 -13.82
N ASP A 314 -4.96 -31.03 -12.62
CA ASP A 314 -4.61 -29.92 -11.71
C ASP A 314 -3.12 -29.85 -11.27
N GLY A 315 -2.22 -29.59 -12.21
CA GLY A 315 -0.80 -29.33 -11.93
C GLY A 315 -0.54 -27.83 -11.82
N ILE A 316 -0.15 -27.35 -10.63
CA ILE A 316 0.46 -26.03 -10.45
C ILE A 316 1.75 -26.00 -11.28
N ILE A 317 1.84 -25.06 -12.22
CA ILE A 317 3.05 -24.85 -13.04
C ILE A 317 4.13 -24.25 -12.15
N SER A 318 5.34 -24.83 -12.14
CA SER A 318 6.47 -24.25 -11.41
C SER A 318 6.97 -22.99 -12.13
N ALA A 319 7.51 -22.01 -11.38
CA ALA A 319 8.07 -20.78 -11.96
C ALA A 319 9.14 -21.05 -13.05
N ALA A 320 9.83 -22.19 -12.98
CA ALA A 320 10.80 -22.62 -13.98
C ALA A 320 10.15 -23.05 -15.32
N ASP A 321 8.94 -23.59 -15.30
CA ASP A 321 8.23 -24.05 -16.51
C ASP A 321 7.61 -22.90 -17.30
N VAL A 322 7.27 -21.79 -16.64
CA VAL A 322 6.77 -20.56 -17.28
C VAL A 322 7.85 -19.93 -18.15
N VAL A 323 9.10 -19.86 -17.67
CA VAL A 323 10.23 -19.27 -18.41
C VAL A 323 10.58 -20.05 -19.67
N VAL A 324 10.42 -21.38 -19.67
CA VAL A 324 10.81 -22.26 -20.78
C VAL A 324 9.81 -22.21 -21.94
N ARG A 325 8.50 -22.09 -21.67
CA ARG A 325 7.47 -22.17 -22.72
C ARG A 325 7.31 -20.89 -23.55
N PHE A 326 7.58 -19.72 -22.99
CA PHE A 326 7.48 -18.45 -23.75
C PHE A 326 8.65 -18.20 -24.71
N ASN A 327 9.82 -18.82 -24.47
CA ASN A 327 10.97 -18.74 -25.40
C ASN A 327 10.80 -19.55 -26.69
N GLN A 328 9.70 -20.29 -26.88
CA GLN A 328 9.43 -21.07 -28.09
C GLN A 328 8.30 -20.51 -28.97
N VAL A 329 7.68 -19.36 -28.63
CA VAL A 329 6.49 -18.84 -29.32
C VAL A 329 6.70 -17.44 -29.96
N LEU A 330 7.94 -16.95 -30.04
CA LEU A 330 8.24 -15.77 -30.86
C LEU A 330 9.12 -16.16 -32.05
N PRO A 331 8.75 -15.84 -33.31
CA PRO A 331 9.64 -15.96 -34.45
C PRO A 331 10.79 -14.95 -34.40
#